data_AF-A0A7X7LZ54-F1
#
_entry.id   AF-A0A7X7LZ54-F1
#
_cell.length_a   1.000
_cell.length_b   1.000
_cell.length_c   1.000
_cell.angle_alpha   90.00
_cell.angle_beta   90.00
_cell.angle_gamma   90.00
#
_symmetry.space_group_name_H-M   'P 1'
#
loop_
_entity.id
_entity.type
_entity.pdbx_description
1 polymer ?
#
loop_
_entity_poly.entity_id
_entity_poly.type
_entity_poly.pdbx_seq_one_letter_code
_entity_poly.pdbx_strand_id
1 'polypeptide(L)'
;PIMELGTSAKMLSIVPLMAGGGMYETGAGGSAPKHVQQLVEENHLRWDSLGEFLALAVSLEDLGIKTGNERAKILARTLDEATGKLLDENKSPSRRTGELDNRGSQFYLAMYWAQALAEQQDDAALADRFAPLAKALADNEQKIVEELTVVQGQRVDIGGYYAADPDKCKAVMRPSATFNAILAAARG
;
A
#
# COMPACT_ATOMS: atom_id res chain seq x y z
N PRO A 1 -8.34 -4.17 -20.54
CA PRO A 1 -7.91 -3.42 -19.33
C PRO A 1 -7.82 -1.91 -19.48
N ILE A 2 -6.99 -1.34 -20.37
CA ILE A 2 -6.87 0.14 -20.48
C ILE A 2 -8.22 0.77 -20.85
N MET A 3 -8.95 0.17 -21.80
CA MET A 3 -10.29 0.64 -22.19
C MET A 3 -11.36 0.45 -21.09
N GLU A 4 -11.18 -0.51 -20.19
CA GLU A 4 -12.15 -0.87 -19.15
C GLU A 4 -11.89 -0.17 -17.81
N LEU A 5 -10.62 0.06 -17.47
CA LEU A 5 -10.14 0.48 -16.14
C LEU A 5 -9.26 1.75 -16.20
N GLY A 6 -8.99 2.29 -17.39
CA GLY A 6 -8.13 3.46 -17.59
C GLY A 6 -6.63 3.21 -17.40
N THR A 7 -6.22 1.99 -17.03
CA THR A 7 -4.83 1.57 -16.81
C THR A 7 -4.69 0.04 -16.86
N SER A 8 -3.48 -0.47 -17.11
CA SER A 8 -3.17 -1.91 -17.02
C SER A 8 -2.65 -2.35 -15.65
N ALA A 9 -2.42 -1.40 -14.73
CA ALA A 9 -1.94 -1.69 -13.37
C ALA A 9 -3.02 -2.32 -12.46
N LYS A 10 -4.29 -2.26 -12.85
CA LYS A 10 -5.45 -2.75 -12.07
C LYS A 10 -5.90 -4.14 -12.50
N MET A 11 -4.96 -5.02 -12.82
CA MET A 11 -5.24 -6.40 -13.27
C MET A 11 -4.55 -7.39 -12.34
N LEU A 12 -5.21 -8.50 -12.09
CA LEU A 12 -4.60 -9.68 -11.48
C LEU A 12 -3.75 -10.41 -12.54
N SER A 13 -2.47 -10.67 -12.26
CA SER A 13 -1.59 -11.46 -13.12
C SER A 13 -0.90 -12.53 -12.28
N ILE A 14 -1.39 -13.76 -12.40
CA ILE A 14 -0.93 -14.92 -11.61
C ILE A 14 -0.24 -15.89 -12.54
N VAL A 15 0.96 -16.32 -12.17
CA VAL A 15 1.76 -17.31 -12.89
C VAL A 15 1.97 -18.54 -11.98
N PRO A 16 1.19 -19.62 -12.16
CA PRO A 16 1.44 -20.89 -11.50
C PRO A 16 2.76 -21.48 -12.02
N LEU A 17 3.75 -21.65 -11.16
CA LEU A 17 5.05 -22.19 -11.55
C LEU A 17 4.96 -23.71 -11.69
N MET A 18 5.65 -24.27 -12.69
CA MET A 18 5.64 -25.72 -12.96
C MET A 18 6.07 -26.57 -11.75
N ALA A 19 6.92 -26.04 -10.89
CA ALA A 19 7.40 -26.72 -9.68
C ALA A 19 6.44 -26.60 -8.47
N GLY A 20 5.23 -26.06 -8.65
CA GLY A 20 4.21 -25.91 -7.59
C GLY A 20 4.27 -24.58 -6.83
N GLY A 21 5.23 -23.70 -7.13
CA GLY A 21 5.27 -22.33 -6.62
C GLY A 21 4.26 -21.40 -7.33
N GLY A 22 4.20 -20.15 -6.89
CA GLY A 22 3.41 -19.09 -7.52
C GLY A 22 4.24 -17.82 -7.70
N MET A 23 4.01 -17.11 -8.79
CA MET A 23 4.51 -15.76 -9.03
C MET A 23 3.31 -14.84 -9.29
N TYR A 24 3.28 -13.70 -8.60
CA TYR A 24 2.16 -12.76 -8.62
C TYR A 24 2.67 -11.41 -9.12
N GLU A 25 2.39 -11.10 -10.37
CA GLU A 25 2.79 -9.84 -10.97
C GLU A 25 1.78 -8.76 -10.56
N THR A 26 2.29 -7.59 -10.17
CA THR A 26 1.50 -6.50 -9.58
C THR A 26 0.75 -5.66 -10.63
N GLY A 27 0.49 -6.24 -11.80
CA GLY A 27 -0.12 -5.59 -12.97
C GLY A 27 0.66 -5.86 -14.26
N ALA A 28 0.11 -5.43 -15.39
CA ALA A 28 0.67 -5.65 -16.73
C ALA A 28 1.31 -4.40 -17.35
N GLY A 29 1.70 -3.43 -16.51
CA GLY A 29 2.27 -2.15 -16.92
C GLY A 29 3.80 -2.11 -16.90
N GLY A 30 4.38 -1.02 -17.38
CA GLY A 30 5.80 -0.69 -17.19
C GLY A 30 6.04 0.14 -15.92
N SER A 31 7.28 0.61 -15.72
CA SER A 31 7.71 1.36 -14.53
C SER A 31 7.35 2.87 -14.52
N ALA A 32 6.53 3.33 -15.48
CA ALA A 32 5.98 4.69 -15.55
C ALA A 32 7.00 5.84 -15.29
N PRO A 33 8.00 6.08 -16.18
CA PRO A 33 9.06 7.08 -15.94
C PRO A 33 8.56 8.52 -15.73
N LYS A 34 7.40 8.88 -16.30
CA LYS A 34 6.75 10.19 -16.08
C LYS A 34 6.23 10.39 -14.65
N HIS A 35 6.11 9.33 -13.85
CA HIS A 35 5.75 9.43 -12.43
C HIS A 35 6.97 9.85 -11.61
N VAL A 36 8.15 9.31 -11.94
CA VAL A 36 9.41 9.72 -11.32
C VAL A 36 9.72 11.18 -11.60
N GLN A 37 9.42 11.66 -12.81
CA GLN A 37 9.55 13.07 -13.14
C GLN A 37 8.71 13.98 -12.22
N GLN A 38 7.41 13.68 -12.05
CA GLN A 38 6.54 14.46 -11.15
C GLN A 38 6.98 14.33 -9.69
N LEU A 39 7.44 13.16 -9.26
CA LEU A 39 7.99 12.99 -7.92
C LEU A 39 9.20 13.92 -7.71
N VAL A 40 10.16 13.95 -8.62
CA VAL A 40 11.36 14.79 -8.47
C VAL A 40 11.03 16.27 -8.55
N GLU A 41 10.16 16.69 -9.47
CA GLU A 41 9.82 18.09 -9.70
C GLU A 41 8.87 18.67 -8.65
N GLU A 42 7.90 17.87 -8.18
CA GLU A 42 6.76 18.34 -7.40
C GLU A 42 6.49 17.51 -6.13
N ASN A 43 7.32 16.52 -5.82
CA ASN A 43 7.15 15.60 -4.69
C ASN A 43 5.74 15.01 -4.61
N HIS A 44 5.16 14.63 -5.75
CA HIS A 44 3.87 13.95 -5.84
C HIS A 44 4.00 12.68 -6.68
N LEU A 45 3.63 11.54 -6.10
CA LEU A 45 3.72 10.24 -6.77
C LEU A 45 2.31 9.72 -7.12
N ARG A 46 1.90 9.90 -8.37
CA ARG A 46 0.61 9.40 -8.89
C ARG A 46 0.60 7.92 -9.31
N TRP A 47 1.56 7.13 -8.83
CA TRP A 47 1.59 5.68 -9.06
C TRP A 47 0.49 5.00 -8.25
N ASP A 48 -0.34 4.19 -8.90
CA ASP A 48 -1.42 3.45 -8.26
C ASP A 48 -0.94 2.04 -7.88
N SER A 49 -0.82 1.78 -6.57
CA SER A 49 -0.34 0.51 -6.02
C SER A 49 -1.44 -0.56 -5.91
N LEU A 50 -2.64 -0.35 -6.46
CA LEU A 50 -3.74 -1.33 -6.37
C LEU A 50 -3.32 -2.75 -6.79
N GLY A 51 -2.56 -2.89 -7.88
CA GLY A 51 -2.08 -4.19 -8.33
C GLY A 51 -1.12 -4.87 -7.35
N GLU A 52 -0.36 -4.11 -6.55
CA GLU A 52 0.49 -4.64 -5.48
C GLU A 52 -0.35 -5.21 -4.34
N PHE A 53 -1.46 -4.55 -4.00
CA PHE A 53 -2.38 -4.98 -2.94
C PHE A 53 -3.09 -6.28 -3.34
N LEU A 54 -3.60 -6.32 -4.58
CA LEU A 54 -4.24 -7.51 -5.14
C LEU A 54 -3.28 -8.70 -5.24
N ALA A 55 -2.04 -8.48 -5.71
CA ALA A 55 -1.04 -9.53 -5.79
C ALA A 55 -0.64 -10.05 -4.39
N LEU A 56 -0.56 -9.18 -3.39
CA LEU A 56 -0.25 -9.57 -2.01
C LEU A 56 -1.37 -10.42 -1.39
N ALA A 57 -2.63 -10.06 -1.61
CA ALA A 57 -3.77 -10.84 -1.10
C ALA A 57 -3.75 -12.27 -1.64
N VAL A 58 -3.59 -12.43 -2.96
CA VAL A 58 -3.48 -13.75 -3.60
C VAL A 58 -2.25 -14.52 -3.12
N SER A 59 -1.11 -13.85 -2.94
CA SER A 59 0.11 -14.48 -2.43
C SER A 59 -0.08 -15.06 -1.02
N LEU A 60 -0.76 -14.31 -0.13
CA LEU A 60 -1.08 -14.74 1.23
C LEU A 60 -2.12 -15.87 1.23
N GLU A 61 -3.12 -15.81 0.35
CA GLU A 61 -4.12 -16.87 0.18
C GLU A 61 -3.48 -18.18 -0.26
N ASP A 62 -2.65 -18.14 -1.31
CA ASP A 62 -1.95 -19.33 -1.83
C ASP A 62 -1.04 -19.96 -0.77
N LEU A 63 -0.31 -19.13 -0.01
CA LEU A 63 0.47 -19.58 1.14
C LEU A 63 -0.42 -20.28 2.16
N GLY A 64 -1.55 -19.68 2.52
CA GLY A 64 -2.52 -20.22 3.46
C GLY A 64 -3.08 -21.57 3.02
N ILE A 65 -3.40 -21.72 1.73
CA ILE A 65 -3.91 -22.97 1.15
C ILE A 65 -2.82 -24.05 1.14
N LYS A 66 -1.62 -23.73 0.63
CA LYS A 66 -0.55 -24.72 0.45
C LYS A 66 0.07 -25.20 1.76
N THR A 67 0.07 -24.36 2.79
CA THR A 67 0.72 -24.67 4.07
C THR A 67 -0.27 -24.95 5.21
N GLY A 68 -1.57 -24.75 5.00
CA GLY A 68 -2.57 -24.82 6.07
C GLY A 68 -2.43 -23.68 7.08
N ASN A 69 -1.85 -22.54 6.70
CA ASN A 69 -1.66 -21.39 7.58
C ASN A 69 -2.94 -20.54 7.62
N GLU A 70 -3.76 -20.75 8.64
CA GLU A 70 -5.03 -20.02 8.82
C GLU A 70 -4.83 -18.51 9.00
N ARG A 71 -3.75 -18.07 9.66
CA ARG A 71 -3.44 -16.64 9.78
C ARG A 71 -3.13 -15.99 8.44
N ALA A 72 -2.48 -16.71 7.52
CA ALA A 72 -2.25 -16.20 6.17
C ALA A 72 -3.57 -16.01 5.40
N LYS A 73 -4.54 -16.91 5.57
CA LYS A 73 -5.88 -16.76 4.99
C LYS A 73 -6.64 -15.56 5.58
N ILE A 74 -6.54 -15.34 6.89
CA ILE A 74 -7.14 -14.16 7.54
C ILE A 74 -6.51 -12.88 7.00
N LEU A 75 -5.17 -12.83 6.90
CA LEU A 75 -4.45 -11.69 6.33
C LEU A 75 -4.87 -11.41 4.88
N ALA A 76 -5.05 -12.45 4.06
CA ALA A 76 -5.52 -12.31 2.67
C ALA A 76 -6.93 -11.73 2.61
N ARG A 77 -7.91 -12.35 3.29
CA ARG A 77 -9.31 -11.90 3.31
C ARG A 77 -9.44 -10.46 3.79
N THR A 78 -8.77 -10.12 4.89
CA THR A 78 -8.83 -8.77 5.47
C THR A 78 -8.12 -7.72 4.59
N LEU A 79 -7.14 -8.13 3.78
CA LEU A 79 -6.52 -7.25 2.79
C LEU A 79 -7.44 -6.99 1.58
N ASP A 80 -8.21 -8.00 1.16
CA ASP A 80 -9.25 -7.82 0.13
C ASP A 80 -10.35 -6.87 0.61
N GLU A 81 -10.82 -7.03 1.85
CA GLU A 81 -11.78 -6.11 2.49
C GLU A 81 -11.24 -4.68 2.57
N ALA A 82 -9.98 -4.52 2.98
CA ALA A 82 -9.32 -3.22 3.03
C ALA A 82 -9.16 -2.58 1.64
N THR A 83 -8.86 -3.40 0.62
CA THR A 83 -8.75 -2.95 -0.76
C THR A 83 -10.11 -2.52 -1.31
N GLY A 84 -11.18 -3.27 -1.01
CA GLY A 84 -12.57 -2.90 -1.33
C GLY A 84 -12.93 -1.55 -0.72
N LYS A 85 -12.70 -1.38 0.59
CA LYS A 85 -12.95 -0.11 1.29
C LYS A 85 -12.15 1.06 0.71
N LEU A 86 -10.89 0.83 0.32
CA LEU A 86 -10.05 1.84 -0.34
C LEU A 86 -10.65 2.33 -1.66
N LEU A 87 -11.26 1.42 -2.44
CA LEU A 87 -11.94 1.74 -3.68
C LEU A 87 -13.28 2.46 -3.43
N ASP A 88 -14.08 1.98 -2.49
CA ASP A 88 -15.38 2.57 -2.12
C ASP A 88 -15.23 4.02 -1.61
N GLU A 89 -14.20 4.28 -0.80
CA GLU A 89 -13.86 5.60 -0.26
C GLU A 89 -13.04 6.46 -1.24
N ASN A 90 -12.78 5.95 -2.45
CA ASN A 90 -12.01 6.61 -3.51
C ASN A 90 -10.64 7.14 -3.02
N LYS A 91 -9.94 6.35 -2.19
CA LYS A 91 -8.61 6.68 -1.65
C LYS A 91 -7.46 6.22 -2.54
N SER A 92 -7.70 6.20 -3.86
CA SER A 92 -6.66 6.00 -4.88
C SER A 92 -5.87 7.30 -5.11
N PRO A 93 -4.62 7.24 -5.59
CA PRO A 93 -3.82 8.43 -5.88
C PRO A 93 -4.46 9.33 -6.93
N SER A 94 -4.50 10.63 -6.66
CA SER A 94 -4.79 11.66 -7.65
C SER A 94 -3.61 11.84 -8.60
N ARG A 95 -3.87 12.57 -9.69
CA ARG A 95 -2.84 13.01 -10.64
C ARG A 95 -2.30 14.40 -10.33
N ARG A 96 -2.99 15.16 -9.46
CA ARG A 96 -2.70 16.57 -9.17
C ARG A 96 -1.90 16.69 -7.89
N THR A 97 -0.77 17.39 -7.99
CA THR A 97 0.03 17.78 -6.83
C THR A 97 -0.78 18.62 -5.86
N GLY A 98 -0.63 18.34 -4.56
CA GLY A 98 -1.42 18.90 -3.47
C GLY A 98 -2.63 18.04 -3.08
N GLU A 99 -2.95 17.00 -3.86
CA GLU A 99 -3.97 16.01 -3.53
C GLU A 99 -3.34 14.70 -3.03
N LEU A 100 -4.19 13.75 -2.60
CA LEU A 100 -3.76 12.44 -2.13
C LEU A 100 -2.91 11.74 -3.19
N ASP A 101 -1.74 11.23 -2.82
CA ASP A 101 -0.84 10.51 -3.72
C ASP A 101 -0.63 9.05 -3.27
N ASN A 102 0.31 8.35 -3.90
CA ASN A 102 0.66 6.97 -3.59
C ASN A 102 0.88 6.70 -2.08
N ARG A 103 1.61 7.60 -1.40
CA ARG A 103 1.94 7.43 0.03
C ARG A 103 0.69 7.54 0.89
N GLY A 104 -0.20 8.48 0.54
CA GLY A 104 -1.49 8.64 1.19
C GLY A 104 -2.41 7.43 0.98
N SER A 105 -2.47 6.90 -0.23
CA SER A 105 -3.24 5.68 -0.53
C SER A 105 -2.75 4.47 0.27
N GLN A 106 -1.43 4.28 0.39
CA GLN A 106 -0.84 3.21 1.20
C GLN A 106 -1.11 3.38 2.70
N PHE A 107 -1.13 4.62 3.22
CA PHE A 107 -1.57 4.88 4.59
C PHE A 107 -3.03 4.44 4.81
N TYR A 108 -3.95 4.82 3.91
CA TYR A 108 -5.34 4.42 3.99
C TYR A 108 -5.52 2.90 3.94
N LEU A 109 -4.80 2.21 3.05
CA LEU A 109 -4.81 0.75 3.02
C LEU A 109 -4.35 0.15 4.35
N ALA A 110 -3.24 0.64 4.91
CA ALA A 110 -2.72 0.14 6.19
C ALA A 110 -3.72 0.34 7.34
N MET A 111 -4.41 1.49 7.35
CA MET A 111 -5.46 1.76 8.33
C MET A 111 -6.66 0.82 8.18
N TYR A 112 -7.19 0.67 6.96
CA TYR A 112 -8.33 -0.20 6.71
C TYR A 112 -8.01 -1.68 6.96
N TRP A 113 -6.79 -2.11 6.63
CA TRP A 113 -6.36 -3.48 6.88
C TRP A 113 -6.18 -3.76 8.37
N ALA A 114 -5.59 -2.82 9.12
CA ALA A 114 -5.51 -2.94 10.58
C ALA A 114 -6.91 -2.99 11.23
N GLN A 115 -7.87 -2.20 10.74
CA GLN A 115 -9.28 -2.25 11.19
C GLN A 115 -9.90 -3.63 10.93
N ALA A 116 -9.84 -4.13 9.70
CA ALA A 116 -10.39 -5.44 9.35
C ALA A 116 -9.75 -6.58 10.17
N LEU A 117 -8.43 -6.50 10.40
CA LEU A 117 -7.72 -7.46 11.26
C LEU A 117 -8.11 -7.39 12.73
N ALA A 118 -8.46 -6.20 13.23
CA ALA A 118 -8.94 -6.00 14.59
C ALA A 118 -10.42 -6.40 14.78
N GLU A 119 -11.22 -6.35 13.71
CA GLU A 119 -12.67 -6.61 13.74
C GLU A 119 -13.06 -8.06 13.42
N GLN A 120 -12.18 -8.83 12.76
CA GLN A 120 -12.43 -10.24 12.48
C GLN A 120 -12.57 -11.09 13.74
N GLN A 121 -13.29 -12.22 13.62
CA GLN A 121 -13.65 -13.10 14.75
C GLN A 121 -13.03 -14.51 14.65
N ASP A 122 -12.16 -14.74 13.66
CA ASP A 122 -11.54 -16.03 13.36
C ASP A 122 -10.33 -16.30 14.27
N ASP A 123 -9.56 -15.27 14.62
CA ASP A 123 -8.39 -15.36 15.52
C ASP A 123 -8.37 -14.16 16.49
N ALA A 124 -8.84 -14.38 17.73
CA ALA A 124 -8.90 -13.34 18.76
C ALA A 124 -7.52 -12.75 19.11
N ALA A 125 -6.46 -13.57 19.13
CA ALA A 125 -5.12 -13.08 19.45
C ALA A 125 -4.58 -12.18 18.34
N LEU A 126 -4.91 -12.46 17.08
CA LEU A 126 -4.60 -11.58 15.96
C LEU A 126 -5.41 -10.28 16.03
N ALA A 127 -6.70 -10.35 16.36
CA ALA A 127 -7.55 -9.18 16.55
C ALA A 127 -7.00 -8.24 17.64
N ASP A 128 -6.72 -8.79 18.83
CA ASP A 128 -6.14 -8.05 19.96
C ASP A 128 -4.79 -7.42 19.61
N ARG A 129 -3.99 -8.11 18.79
CA ARG A 129 -2.69 -7.61 18.33
C ARG A 129 -2.83 -6.40 17.42
N PHE A 130 -3.83 -6.37 16.53
CA PHE A 130 -4.03 -5.29 15.56
C PHE A 130 -4.91 -4.15 16.09
N ALA A 131 -5.74 -4.38 17.11
CA ALA A 131 -6.56 -3.37 17.75
C ALA A 131 -5.82 -2.07 18.14
N PRO A 132 -4.65 -2.10 18.83
CA PRO A 132 -3.94 -0.86 19.16
C PRO A 132 -3.38 -0.15 17.91
N LEU A 133 -2.97 -0.90 16.88
CA LEU A 133 -2.49 -0.32 15.62
C LEU A 133 -3.65 0.37 14.87
N ALA A 134 -4.78 -0.31 14.74
CA ALA A 134 -5.99 0.21 14.10
C ALA A 134 -6.44 1.52 14.75
N LYS A 135 -6.49 1.53 16.10
CA LYS A 135 -6.83 2.72 16.87
C LYS A 135 -5.82 3.85 16.67
N ALA A 136 -4.52 3.56 16.76
CA ALA A 136 -3.49 4.58 16.61
C ALA A 136 -3.50 5.23 15.21
N LEU A 137 -3.71 4.45 14.15
CA LEU A 137 -3.83 4.96 12.79
C LEU A 137 -5.08 5.84 12.62
N ALA A 138 -6.23 5.39 13.12
CA ALA A 138 -7.48 6.15 13.05
C ALA A 138 -7.41 7.46 13.84
N ASP A 139 -6.92 7.43 15.08
CA ASP A 139 -6.79 8.62 15.94
C ASP A 139 -5.84 9.68 15.34
N ASN A 140 -4.89 9.26 14.48
CA ASN A 140 -3.88 10.14 13.88
C ASN A 140 -4.10 10.38 12.38
N GLU A 141 -5.25 10.01 11.82
CA GLU A 141 -5.51 10.08 10.38
C GLU A 141 -5.21 11.48 9.81
N GLN A 142 -5.84 12.51 10.38
CA GLN A 142 -5.71 13.88 9.90
C GLN A 142 -4.26 14.36 9.93
N LYS A 143 -3.53 14.07 11.01
CA LYS A 143 -2.13 14.46 11.18
C LYS A 143 -1.22 13.76 10.17
N ILE A 144 -1.42 12.46 9.95
CA ILE A 144 -0.62 11.70 8.98
C ILE A 144 -0.88 12.23 7.56
N VAL A 145 -2.14 12.45 7.19
CA VAL A 145 -2.50 12.99 5.87
C VAL A 145 -1.91 14.38 5.66
N GLU A 146 -1.94 15.24 6.68
CA GLU A 146 -1.28 16.55 6.64
C GLU A 146 0.23 16.42 6.42
N GLU A 147 0.93 15.60 7.22
CA GLU A 147 2.37 15.35 7.08
C GLU A 147 2.74 14.82 5.67
N LEU A 148 1.89 13.98 5.06
CA LEU A 148 2.07 13.47 3.69
C LEU A 148 1.74 14.50 2.61
N THR A 149 0.95 15.52 2.91
CA THR A 149 0.47 16.54 1.95
C THR A 149 1.37 17.77 1.93
N VAL A 150 1.81 18.27 3.10
CA VAL A 150 2.58 19.53 3.20
C VAL A 150 3.96 19.47 2.54
N VAL A 151 4.48 18.28 2.27
CA VAL A 151 5.75 18.07 1.56
C VAL A 151 5.62 18.16 0.04
N GLN A 152 4.39 18.12 -0.50
CA GLN A 152 4.14 18.19 -1.93
C GLN A 152 4.35 19.62 -2.48
N GLY A 153 4.51 19.73 -3.80
CA GLY A 153 4.74 20.99 -4.52
C GLY A 153 6.18 21.49 -4.47
N GLN A 154 7.08 20.75 -3.82
CA GLN A 154 8.50 21.08 -3.70
C GLN A 154 9.36 20.09 -4.48
N ARG A 155 10.44 20.59 -5.08
CA ARG A 155 11.42 19.72 -5.73
C ARG A 155 12.14 18.88 -4.67
N VAL A 156 12.35 17.60 -4.96
CA VAL A 156 13.09 16.67 -4.09
C VAL A 156 14.26 16.03 -4.82
N ASP A 157 15.29 15.65 -4.06
CA ASP A 157 16.44 14.92 -4.55
C ASP A 157 16.43 13.49 -3.99
N ILE A 158 16.31 12.51 -4.88
CA ILE A 158 16.39 11.08 -4.57
C ILE A 158 17.81 10.53 -4.77
N GLY A 159 18.80 11.35 -5.15
CA GLY A 159 20.21 10.96 -5.24
C GLY A 159 20.60 10.12 -6.45
N GLY A 160 19.74 10.04 -7.46
CA GLY A 160 19.99 9.29 -8.70
C GLY A 160 18.69 8.96 -9.42
N TYR A 161 18.78 8.34 -10.60
CA TYR A 161 17.59 7.89 -11.35
C TYR A 161 17.54 6.37 -11.44
N TYR A 162 18.49 5.74 -12.16
CA TYR A 162 18.58 4.28 -12.25
C TYR A 162 19.06 3.62 -10.95
N ALA A 163 19.95 4.32 -10.23
CA ALA A 163 20.46 3.92 -8.93
C ALA A 163 20.32 5.13 -7.99
N ALA A 164 19.14 5.28 -7.41
CA ALA A 164 18.84 6.34 -6.45
C ALA A 164 19.49 6.04 -5.08
N ASP A 165 19.78 7.08 -4.31
CA ASP A 165 20.34 6.94 -2.97
C ASP A 165 19.26 6.37 -2.01
N PRO A 166 19.52 5.24 -1.32
CA PRO A 166 18.50 4.60 -0.51
C PRO A 166 17.97 5.46 0.64
N ASP A 167 18.83 6.26 1.27
CA ASP A 167 18.45 7.08 2.43
C ASP A 167 17.65 8.30 1.99
N LYS A 168 18.03 8.92 0.86
CA LYS A 168 17.24 10.01 0.26
C LYS A 168 15.88 9.51 -0.22
N CYS A 169 15.82 8.38 -0.93
CA CYS A 169 14.55 7.76 -1.32
C CYS A 169 13.66 7.47 -0.11
N LYS A 170 14.23 6.89 0.96
CA LYS A 170 13.49 6.60 2.18
C LYS A 170 12.94 7.87 2.83
N ALA A 171 13.73 8.95 2.89
CA ALA A 171 13.29 10.23 3.44
C ALA A 171 12.11 10.82 2.64
N VAL A 172 12.17 10.78 1.30
CA VAL A 172 11.10 11.29 0.44
C VAL A 172 9.84 10.40 0.48
N MET A 173 10.01 9.08 0.55
CA MET A 173 8.90 8.12 0.54
C MET A 173 8.21 7.95 1.90
N ARG A 174 8.90 8.27 3.01
CA ARG A 174 8.38 8.12 4.37
C ARG A 174 8.44 9.42 5.17
N PRO A 175 7.83 10.52 4.71
CA PRO A 175 7.98 11.83 5.36
C PRO A 175 7.13 11.98 6.63
N SER A 176 6.08 11.16 6.82
CA SER A 176 5.27 11.19 8.04
C SER A 176 5.97 10.53 9.22
N ALA A 177 6.50 11.36 10.12
CA ALA A 177 7.10 10.91 11.37
C ALA A 177 6.08 10.18 12.26
N THR A 178 4.83 10.65 12.27
CA THR A 178 3.76 10.03 13.05
C THR A 178 3.45 8.63 12.54
N PHE A 179 3.26 8.46 11.23
CA PHE A 179 2.98 7.14 10.65
C PHE A 179 4.15 6.17 10.86
N ASN A 180 5.38 6.64 10.66
CA ASN A 180 6.58 5.84 10.88
C ASN A 180 6.71 5.37 12.32
N ALA A 181 6.43 6.23 13.30
CA ALA A 181 6.49 5.88 14.71
C ALA A 181 5.43 4.83 15.09
N ILE A 182 4.20 4.98 14.59
CA ILE A 182 3.10 4.02 14.81
C ILE A 182 3.48 2.64 14.24
N LEU A 183 3.96 2.58 12.99
CA LEU A 183 4.39 1.32 12.39
C LEU A 183 5.60 0.69 13.09
N ALA A 184 6.52 1.50 13.60
CA ALA A 184 7.67 1.00 14.36
C ALA A 184 7.23 0.38 15.69
N ALA A 185 6.30 1.01 16.41
CA ALA A 185 5.75 0.48 17.66
C ALA A 185 5.02 -0.85 17.47
N ALA A 186 4.38 -1.07 16.32
CA ALA A 186 3.65 -2.31 16.02
C ALA A 186 4.55 -3.51 15.66
N ARG A 187 5.87 -3.32 15.48
CA ARG A 187 6.81 -4.40 15.09
C ARG A 187 7.25 -5.30 16.26
N GLY A 188 7.09 -4.88 17.51
CA GLY A 188 7.46 -5.64 18.72
C GLY A 188 6.25 -6.24 19.40
#